data_AF-A0A853EKG9-F1
#
_entry.id   AF-A0A853EKG9-F1
#
_cell.length_a   1.000
_cell.length_b   1.000
_cell.length_c   1.000
_cell.angle_alpha   90.00
_cell.angle_beta   90.00
_cell.angle_gamma   90.00
#
_symmetry.space_group_name_H-M   'P 1'
#
loop_
_entity.id
_entity.type
_entity.pdbx_description
1 polymer ?
#
loop_
_entity_poly.entity_id
_entity_poly.type
_entity_poly.pdbx_seq_one_letter_code
_entity_poly.pdbx_strand_id
1 'polypeptide(L)'
;DPTPAPPEVEGWGTSRKLAGVLAELVPLPGLPLPDGRPPTRDQAPAVVLGIGVNVRQSVEQLPVPWAASLRTLGLEAEPEEVREDIGARLRQRLVQWEEVGGDPRSAGGGLAQQLREACATLGQRVSVQAPSGCVEGLAIDLDPGLVLRTESGTVVLQAGDVRLVRGRS
;
A
#
# COMPACT_ATOMS: atom_id res chain seq x y z
N ASP A 1 -15.59 -15.25 -21.93
CA ASP A 1 -15.52 -15.92 -20.62
C ASP A 1 -14.86 -15.02 -19.61
N PRO A 2 -15.34 -14.98 -18.35
CA PRO A 2 -14.54 -14.42 -17.28
C PRO A 2 -13.27 -15.24 -17.14
N THR A 3 -12.11 -14.58 -17.09
CA THR A 3 -10.84 -15.24 -16.78
C THR A 3 -11.00 -16.01 -15.47
N PRO A 4 -10.66 -17.31 -15.41
CA PRO A 4 -10.77 -18.09 -14.18
C PRO A 4 -9.98 -17.42 -13.06
N ALA A 5 -10.54 -17.40 -11.85
CA ALA A 5 -9.85 -16.84 -10.69
C ALA A 5 -8.50 -17.56 -10.49
N PRO A 6 -7.42 -16.84 -10.15
CA PRO A 6 -6.12 -17.46 -9.92
C PRO A 6 -6.21 -18.44 -8.74
N PRO A 7 -5.39 -19.51 -8.72
CA PRO A 7 -5.43 -20.52 -7.65
C PRO A 7 -5.17 -19.88 -6.29
N GLU A 8 -5.68 -20.47 -5.22
CA GLU A 8 -5.40 -19.94 -3.88
C GLU A 8 -3.92 -20.12 -3.49
N VAL A 9 -3.34 -19.10 -2.86
CA VAL A 9 -2.01 -19.15 -2.25
C VAL A 9 -2.13 -18.89 -0.76
N GLU A 10 -1.45 -19.72 0.05
CA GLU A 10 -1.47 -19.59 1.51
C GLU A 10 -1.06 -18.18 1.96
N GLY A 11 -1.85 -17.57 2.84
CA GLY A 11 -1.64 -16.20 3.33
C GLY A 11 -2.04 -15.09 2.36
N TRP A 12 -2.38 -15.41 1.10
CA TRP A 12 -2.74 -14.43 0.05
C TRP A 12 -4.12 -14.67 -0.58
N GLY A 13 -4.71 -15.85 -0.38
CA GLY A 13 -5.98 -16.22 -1.02
C GLY A 13 -5.85 -16.18 -2.54
N THR A 14 -6.81 -15.56 -3.21
CA THR A 14 -6.77 -15.34 -4.67
C THR A 14 -6.00 -14.06 -5.05
N SER A 15 -5.55 -13.27 -4.09
CA SER A 15 -4.77 -12.06 -4.36
C SER A 15 -3.40 -12.39 -4.94
N ARG A 16 -2.87 -11.47 -5.75
CA ARG A 16 -1.51 -11.53 -6.29
C ARG A 16 -0.80 -10.20 -6.17
N LYS A 17 0.49 -10.25 -5.84
CA LYS A 17 1.36 -9.07 -5.74
C LYS A 17 1.83 -8.65 -7.13
N LEU A 18 1.18 -7.61 -7.66
CA LEU A 18 1.53 -6.99 -8.94
C LEU A 18 2.66 -5.95 -8.80
N ALA A 19 2.62 -5.19 -7.71
CA ALA A 19 3.52 -4.08 -7.48
C ALA A 19 3.97 -3.99 -6.02
N GLY A 20 5.06 -3.27 -5.78
CA GLY A 20 5.52 -2.87 -4.46
C GLY A 20 5.82 -1.38 -4.45
N VAL A 21 5.50 -0.72 -3.34
CA VAL A 21 5.84 0.68 -3.08
C VAL A 21 6.66 0.73 -1.80
N LEU A 22 7.80 1.41 -1.84
CA LEU A 22 8.65 1.71 -0.70
C LEU A 22 8.80 3.23 -0.60
N ALA A 23 8.62 3.76 0.59
CA ALA A 23 8.80 5.18 0.88
C ALA A 23 9.92 5.33 1.91
N GLU A 24 10.91 6.18 1.60
CA GLU A 24 12.00 6.51 2.51
C GLU A 24 12.06 8.02 2.74
N LEU A 25 12.11 8.41 4.01
CA LEU A 25 12.25 9.80 4.40
C LEU A 25 13.73 10.18 4.40
N VAL A 26 14.09 11.19 3.63
CA VAL A 26 15.42 11.78 3.56
C VAL A 26 15.40 13.11 4.30
N PRO A 27 15.96 13.18 5.52
CA PRO A 27 15.98 14.40 6.32
C PRO A 27 16.87 15.47 5.68
N LEU A 28 16.58 16.74 5.96
CA LEU A 28 17.46 17.84 5.58
C LEU A 28 18.69 17.85 6.51
N PRO A 29 19.92 17.96 5.98
CA PRO A 29 21.12 18.01 6.80
C PRO A 29 21.09 19.16 7.81
N GLY A 30 21.34 18.86 9.08
CA GLY A 30 21.46 19.86 10.14
C GLY A 30 20.15 20.49 10.62
N LEU A 31 19.00 20.07 10.08
CA LEU A 31 17.68 20.51 10.53
C LEU A 31 16.93 19.33 11.19
N PRO A 32 16.27 19.54 12.35
CA PRO A 32 15.38 18.53 12.90
C PRO A 32 14.21 18.29 11.96
N LEU A 33 13.60 17.10 12.02
CA LEU A 33 12.32 16.89 11.35
C LEU A 33 11.28 17.85 11.95
N PRO A 34 10.49 18.55 11.12
CA PRO A 34 9.50 19.48 11.62
C PRO A 34 8.38 18.73 12.35
N ASP A 35 7.98 19.24 13.52
CA ASP A 35 6.77 18.82 14.23
C ASP A 35 5.53 19.42 13.53
N GLY A 36 5.25 18.94 12.32
CA GLY A 36 4.11 19.38 11.51
C GLY A 36 4.48 19.80 10.09
N ARG A 37 3.58 20.55 9.45
CA ARG A 37 3.75 21.00 8.06
C ARG A 37 4.91 21.99 7.97
N PRO A 38 5.93 21.75 7.11
CA PRO A 38 6.98 22.73 6.88
C PRO A 38 6.41 24.01 6.25
N PRO A 39 6.91 25.21 6.61
CA PRO A 39 6.36 26.47 6.10
C PRO A 39 6.56 26.63 4.60
N THR A 40 7.64 26.08 4.07
CA THR A 40 7.99 26.09 2.65
C THR A 40 8.53 24.73 2.19
N ARG A 41 8.53 24.49 0.88
CA ARG A 41 8.95 23.22 0.28
C ARG A 41 10.45 22.95 0.43
N ASP A 42 11.28 23.99 0.40
CA ASP A 42 12.73 23.92 0.61
C ASP A 42 13.12 23.58 2.06
N GLN A 43 12.18 23.74 3.00
CA GLN A 43 12.34 23.34 4.40
C GLN A 43 11.68 21.99 4.71
N ALA A 44 11.08 21.34 3.71
CA ALA A 44 10.50 20.02 3.85
C ALA A 44 11.57 18.93 3.71
N PRO A 45 11.54 17.86 4.52
CA PRO A 45 12.32 16.67 4.21
C PRO A 45 11.86 16.09 2.86
N ALA A 46 12.78 15.46 2.15
CA ALA A 46 12.42 14.76 0.93
C ALA A 46 11.88 13.36 1.26
N VAL A 47 10.95 12.87 0.45
CA VAL A 47 10.52 11.46 0.48
C VAL A 47 10.85 10.84 -0.87
N VAL A 48 11.58 9.73 -0.85
CA VAL A 48 11.89 8.94 -2.04
C VAL A 48 10.88 7.80 -2.13
N LEU A 49 10.11 7.76 -3.22
CA LEU A 49 9.16 6.70 -3.51
C LEU A 49 9.76 5.74 -4.55
N GLY A 50 10.13 4.54 -4.12
CA GLY A 50 10.47 3.43 -5.01
C GLY A 50 9.22 2.64 -5.38
N ILE A 51 8.91 2.54 -6.67
CA ILE A 51 7.74 1.80 -7.17
C ILE A 51 8.22 0.76 -8.18
N GLY A 52 8.03 -0.52 -7.84
CA GLY A 52 8.30 -1.64 -8.72
C GLY A 52 7.00 -2.27 -9.20
N VAL A 53 6.83 -2.45 -10.50
CA VAL A 53 5.66 -3.09 -11.11
C VAL A 53 6.12 -4.23 -12.01
N ASN A 54 5.49 -5.40 -11.85
CA ASN A 54 5.70 -6.51 -12.76
C ASN A 54 4.81 -6.30 -14.01
N VAL A 55 5.42 -6.15 -15.18
CA VAL A 55 4.73 -5.82 -16.44
C VAL A 55 4.70 -7.05 -17.34
N ARG A 56 5.85 -7.47 -17.89
CA ARG A 56 5.96 -8.48 -18.96
C ARG A 56 6.50 -9.85 -18.51
N GLN A 57 6.87 -9.98 -17.24
CA GLN A 57 7.43 -11.21 -16.67
C GLN A 57 6.46 -12.39 -16.89
N SER A 58 6.97 -13.54 -17.34
CA SER A 58 6.22 -14.80 -17.30
C SER A 58 6.16 -15.34 -15.87
N VAL A 59 5.36 -16.39 -15.65
CA VAL A 59 5.21 -17.02 -14.32
C VAL A 59 6.55 -17.49 -13.76
N GLU A 60 7.43 -18.03 -14.61
CA GLU A 60 8.74 -18.57 -14.23
C GLU A 60 9.77 -17.48 -13.87
N GLN A 61 9.53 -16.24 -14.32
CA GLN A 61 10.40 -15.10 -14.04
C GLN A 61 10.02 -14.37 -12.75
N LEU A 62 8.87 -14.71 -12.16
CA LEU A 62 8.39 -14.07 -10.93
C LEU A 62 9.09 -14.69 -9.71
N PRO A 63 9.48 -13.87 -8.72
CA PRO A 63 10.34 -14.32 -7.62
C PRO A 63 9.60 -15.21 -6.61
N VAL A 64 8.27 -15.17 -6.59
CA VAL A 64 7.43 -15.86 -5.61
C VAL A 64 6.09 -16.30 -6.21
N PRO A 65 5.48 -17.41 -5.76
CA PRO A 65 4.23 -17.94 -6.33
C PRO A 65 3.01 -17.03 -6.22
N TRP A 66 3.02 -16.09 -5.26
CA TRP A 66 1.94 -15.11 -5.07
C TRP A 66 2.17 -13.81 -5.84
N ALA A 67 3.26 -13.66 -6.61
CA ALA A 67 3.43 -12.52 -7.49
C ALA A 67 2.59 -12.68 -8.77
N ALA A 68 2.27 -11.56 -9.41
CA ALA A 68 1.73 -11.51 -10.75
C ALA A 68 2.42 -10.39 -11.53
N SER A 69 2.37 -10.47 -12.85
CA SER A 69 2.63 -9.39 -13.80
C SER A 69 1.37 -9.03 -14.58
N LEU A 70 1.32 -7.84 -15.21
CA LEU A 70 0.23 -7.47 -16.12
C LEU A 70 -0.01 -8.55 -17.17
N ARG A 71 1.07 -9.09 -17.77
CA ARG A 71 1.03 -10.20 -18.71
C ARG A 71 0.35 -11.45 -18.13
N THR A 72 0.71 -11.87 -16.91
CA THR A 72 0.08 -13.06 -16.29
C THR A 72 -1.39 -12.83 -15.94
N LEU A 73 -1.83 -11.58 -15.86
CA LEU A 73 -3.23 -11.19 -15.67
C LEU A 73 -3.96 -11.00 -17.01
N GLY A 74 -3.32 -11.29 -18.14
CA GLY A 74 -3.91 -11.18 -19.48
C GLY A 74 -3.92 -9.76 -20.04
N LEU A 75 -3.11 -8.86 -19.48
CA LEU A 75 -2.98 -7.48 -19.93
C LEU A 75 -1.67 -7.31 -20.69
N GLU A 76 -1.75 -6.69 -21.86
CA GLU A 76 -0.58 -6.30 -22.66
C GLU A 76 -0.31 -4.81 -22.42
N ALA A 77 0.90 -4.47 -22.01
CA ALA A 77 1.36 -3.10 -21.76
C ALA A 77 2.89 -3.03 -21.87
N GLU A 78 3.40 -1.90 -22.33
CA GLU A 78 4.84 -1.63 -22.31
C GLU A 78 5.27 -0.97 -20.98
N PRO A 79 6.45 -1.30 -20.43
CA PRO A 79 6.92 -0.73 -19.17
C PRO A 79 6.96 0.81 -19.16
N GLU A 80 7.27 1.42 -20.30
CA GLU A 80 7.29 2.87 -20.50
C GLU A 80 5.91 3.50 -20.33
N GLU A 81 4.87 2.87 -20.89
CA GLU A 81 3.48 3.33 -20.78
C GLU A 81 3.02 3.27 -19.31
N VAL A 82 3.29 2.14 -18.64
CA VAL A 82 2.97 1.96 -17.22
C VAL A 82 3.67 3.01 -16.35
N ARG A 83 4.94 3.31 -16.65
CA ARG A 83 5.72 4.34 -15.94
C ARG A 83 5.12 5.73 -16.13
N GLU A 84 4.74 6.08 -17.36
CA GLU A 84 4.13 7.38 -17.68
C GLU A 84 2.78 7.56 -16.98
N ASP A 85 1.93 6.54 -17.03
CA ASP A 85 0.63 6.53 -16.35
C ASP A 85 0.76 6.66 -14.84
N ILE A 86 1.66 5.89 -14.22
CA ILE A 86 1.96 5.99 -12.79
C ILE A 86 2.46 7.40 -12.46
N GLY A 87 3.38 7.95 -13.24
CA GLY A 87 3.93 9.29 -13.04
C GLY A 87 2.87 10.39 -13.12
N ALA A 88 1.96 10.30 -14.09
CA ALA A 88 0.84 11.22 -14.25
C ALA A 88 -0.12 11.12 -13.05
N ARG A 89 -0.51 9.91 -12.65
CA ARG A 89 -1.42 9.69 -11.53
C ARG A 89 -0.80 10.13 -10.21
N LEU A 90 0.47 9.85 -9.96
CA LEU A 90 1.18 10.30 -8.76
C LEU A 90 1.21 11.82 -8.64
N ARG A 91 1.49 12.53 -9.74
CA ARG A 91 1.42 14.01 -9.77
C ARG A 91 0.04 14.52 -9.35
N GLN A 92 -1.02 13.92 -9.90
CA GLN A 92 -2.39 14.28 -9.52
C GLN A 92 -2.67 14.02 -8.03
N ARG A 93 -2.22 12.87 -7.51
CA ARG A 93 -2.39 12.52 -6.09
C ARG A 93 -1.60 13.46 -5.17
N LEU A 94 -0.40 13.87 -5.56
CA LEU A 94 0.40 14.82 -4.79
C LEU A 94 -0.27 16.19 -4.69
N VAL A 95 -0.82 16.71 -5.80
CA VAL A 95 -1.59 17.96 -5.77
C VAL A 95 -2.79 17.85 -4.82
N GLN A 96 -3.57 16.78 -4.93
CA GLN A 96 -4.72 16.53 -4.04
C GLN A 96 -4.32 16.45 -2.56
N TRP A 97 -3.16 15.88 -2.27
CA TRP A 97 -2.63 15.77 -0.91
C TRP A 97 -2.16 17.14 -0.38
N GLU A 98 -1.49 17.94 -1.22
CA GLU A 98 -1.03 19.29 -0.87
C GLU A 98 -2.18 20.28 -0.66
N GLU A 99 -3.28 20.16 -1.42
CA GLU A 99 -4.50 20.99 -1.30
C GLU A 99 -5.14 20.90 0.09
N VAL A 100 -5.06 19.74 0.73
CA VAL A 100 -5.54 19.52 2.11
C VAL A 100 -4.44 19.67 3.16
N GLY A 101 -3.32 20.29 2.80
CA GLY A 101 -2.21 20.57 3.71
C GLY A 101 -1.41 19.33 4.13
N GLY A 102 -1.53 18.23 3.41
CA GLY A 102 -0.82 16.99 3.69
C GLY A 102 -1.43 16.13 4.80
N ASP A 103 -2.61 16.49 5.31
CA ASP A 103 -3.25 15.76 6.42
C ASP A 103 -3.96 14.48 5.92
N PRO A 104 -3.49 13.27 6.30
CA PRO A 104 -4.15 12.01 5.93
C PRO A 104 -5.53 11.83 6.58
N ARG A 105 -5.89 12.65 7.56
CA ARG A 105 -7.17 12.61 8.29
C ARG A 105 -8.17 13.66 7.81
N SER A 106 -7.77 14.53 6.88
CA SER A 106 -8.64 15.57 6.35
C SER A 106 -9.97 14.97 5.84
N ALA A 107 -11.09 15.47 6.37
CA ALA A 107 -12.42 14.96 6.06
C ALA A 107 -12.89 15.42 4.67
N GLY A 108 -13.62 14.55 3.94
CA GLY A 108 -14.33 14.95 2.72
C GLY A 108 -14.15 14.03 1.49
N GLY A 109 -14.33 12.71 1.62
CA GLY A 109 -14.30 11.80 0.45
C GLY A 109 -12.98 11.80 -0.35
N GLY A 110 -11.91 12.35 0.24
CA GLY A 110 -10.62 12.58 -0.40
C GLY A 110 -9.75 11.31 -0.48
N LEU A 111 -8.44 11.50 -0.53
CA LEU A 111 -7.45 10.42 -0.71
C LEU A 111 -7.59 9.29 0.32
N ALA A 112 -7.90 9.63 1.58
CA ALA A 112 -8.07 8.64 2.65
C ALA A 112 -9.28 7.73 2.43
N GLN A 113 -10.40 8.28 1.94
CA GLN A 113 -11.58 7.48 1.60
C GLN A 113 -11.32 6.58 0.39
N GLN A 114 -10.69 7.14 -0.65
CA GLN A 114 -10.31 6.36 -1.84
C GLN A 114 -9.32 5.23 -1.50
N LEU A 115 -8.42 5.45 -0.55
CA LEU A 115 -7.52 4.40 -0.05
C LEU A 115 -8.30 3.31 0.70
N ARG A 116 -9.25 3.66 1.57
CA ARG A 116 -10.09 2.69 2.28
C ARG A 116 -10.91 1.83 1.30
N GLU A 117 -11.54 2.46 0.31
CA GLU A 117 -12.34 1.77 -0.72
C GLU A 117 -11.49 0.81 -1.58
N ALA A 118 -10.24 1.17 -1.86
CA ALA A 118 -9.31 0.34 -2.62
C ALA A 118 -8.59 -0.72 -1.77
N CYS A 119 -8.67 -0.65 -0.42
CA CYS A 119 -7.89 -1.50 0.46
C CYS A 119 -8.52 -2.88 0.62
N ALA A 120 -7.98 -3.86 -0.11
CA ALA A 120 -8.42 -5.26 -0.02
C ALA A 120 -8.20 -5.90 1.37
N THR A 121 -7.38 -5.27 2.24
CA THR A 121 -7.13 -5.74 3.60
C THR A 121 -8.31 -5.49 4.54
N LEU A 122 -9.07 -4.41 4.34
CA LEU A 122 -10.16 -4.04 5.24
C LEU A 122 -11.28 -5.08 5.21
N GLY A 123 -11.85 -5.36 6.39
CA GLY A 123 -12.84 -6.42 6.58
C GLY A 123 -12.26 -7.83 6.66
N GLN A 124 -10.96 -8.01 6.42
CA GLN A 124 -10.30 -9.32 6.50
C GLN A 124 -9.70 -9.58 7.87
N ARG A 125 -9.68 -10.85 8.27
CA ARG A 125 -8.82 -11.30 9.37
C ARG A 125 -7.39 -11.43 8.86
N VAL A 126 -6.45 -10.83 9.58
CA VAL A 126 -5.05 -10.76 9.17
C VAL A 126 -4.10 -11.08 10.32
N SER A 127 -2.91 -11.48 9.95
CA SER A 127 -1.71 -11.54 10.79
C SER A 127 -0.71 -10.54 10.25
N VAL A 128 -0.26 -9.63 11.12
CA VAL A 128 0.66 -8.55 10.74
C VAL A 128 1.98 -8.74 11.50
N GLN A 129 3.04 -8.96 10.75
CA GLN A 129 4.39 -8.99 11.29
C GLN A 129 4.92 -7.55 11.37
N ALA A 130 4.81 -6.94 12.54
CA ALA A 130 5.34 -5.61 12.81
C ALA A 130 6.72 -5.70 13.51
N PRO A 131 7.50 -4.60 13.56
CA PRO A 131 8.75 -4.55 14.32
C PRO A 131 8.58 -4.85 15.81
N SER A 132 7.41 -4.54 16.37
CA SER A 132 7.05 -4.80 17.78
C SER A 132 6.59 -6.24 18.04
N GLY A 133 6.44 -7.06 17.00
CA GLY A 133 5.95 -8.43 17.10
C GLY A 133 4.80 -8.73 16.13
N CYS A 134 4.30 -9.96 16.20
CA CYS A 134 3.16 -10.41 15.41
C CYS A 134 1.84 -10.04 16.09
N VAL A 135 0.91 -9.47 15.33
CA VAL A 135 -0.44 -9.10 15.82
C VAL A 135 -1.48 -9.67 14.87
N GLU A 136 -2.44 -10.43 15.42
CA GLU A 136 -3.58 -10.94 14.67
C GLU A 136 -4.87 -10.20 15.05
N GLY A 137 -5.75 -9.97 14.06
CA GLY A 137 -7.01 -9.29 14.29
C GLY A 137 -7.84 -9.11 13.03
N LEU A 138 -9.00 -8.48 13.19
CA LEU A 138 -9.83 -8.01 12.08
C LEU A 138 -9.36 -6.61 11.68
N ALA A 139 -9.00 -6.40 10.42
CA ALA A 139 -8.70 -5.08 9.88
C ALA A 139 -9.98 -4.26 9.74
N ILE A 140 -10.13 -3.22 10.56
CA ILE A 140 -11.38 -2.45 10.66
C ILE A 140 -11.29 -1.05 10.09
N ASP A 141 -10.09 -0.46 10.01
CA ASP A 141 -9.89 0.89 9.49
C ASP A 141 -8.42 1.14 9.11
N LEU A 142 -8.15 2.30 8.50
CA LEU A 142 -6.83 2.89 8.28
C LEU A 142 -6.80 4.27 8.95
N ASP A 143 -5.94 4.50 9.95
CA ASP A 143 -5.87 5.78 10.64
C ASP A 143 -4.54 6.10 11.36
N PRO A 144 -3.57 6.75 10.68
CA PRO A 144 -3.27 6.54 9.26
C PRO A 144 -2.68 5.13 9.00
N GLY A 145 -2.28 4.42 10.06
CA GLY A 145 -1.83 3.03 10.02
C GLY A 145 -2.99 2.03 10.03
N LEU A 146 -2.69 0.75 9.86
CA LEU A 146 -3.72 -0.30 9.86
C LEU A 146 -4.30 -0.47 11.28
N VAL A 147 -5.61 -0.30 11.40
CA VAL A 147 -6.35 -0.47 12.66
C VAL A 147 -6.90 -1.89 12.73
N LEU A 148 -6.43 -2.66 13.72
CA LEU A 148 -6.88 -4.02 13.98
C LEU A 148 -7.74 -4.08 15.23
N ARG A 149 -8.88 -4.76 15.14
CA ARG A 149 -9.60 -5.27 16.31
C ARG A 149 -9.05 -6.63 16.69
N THR A 150 -8.38 -6.70 17.84
CA THR A 150 -7.84 -7.93 18.43
C THR A 150 -8.73 -8.37 19.61
N GLU A 151 -8.40 -9.50 20.23
CA GLU A 151 -9.09 -9.97 21.45
C GLU A 151 -8.85 -9.05 22.66
N SER A 152 -7.71 -8.36 22.68
CA SER A 152 -7.31 -7.46 23.78
C SER A 152 -7.72 -6.00 23.55
N GLY A 153 -8.36 -5.69 22.42
CA GLY A 153 -8.80 -4.34 22.07
C GLY A 153 -8.35 -3.91 20.69
N THR A 154 -8.34 -2.59 20.45
CA THR A 154 -7.93 -2.03 19.17
C THR A 154 -6.45 -1.69 19.18
N VAL A 155 -5.73 -2.07 18.13
CA VAL A 155 -4.30 -1.78 17.93
C VAL A 155 -4.12 -1.05 16.60
N VAL A 156 -3.27 -0.03 16.57
CA VAL A 156 -2.90 0.68 15.34
C VAL A 156 -1.45 0.35 14.98
N LEU A 157 -1.24 -0.19 13.78
CA LEU A 157 0.07 -0.59 13.27
C LEU A 157 0.51 0.35 12.15
N GLN A 158 1.65 1.01 12.33
CA GLN A 158 2.18 1.97 11.34
C GLN A 158 2.84 1.29 10.15
N ALA A 159 3.42 0.11 10.36
CA ALA A 159 4.07 -0.68 9.33
C ALA A 159 4.12 -2.15 9.73
N GLY A 160 4.16 -3.03 8.73
CA GLY A 160 4.32 -4.47 8.91
C GLY A 160 3.89 -5.24 7.67
N ASP A 161 4.33 -6.48 7.58
CA ASP A 161 3.91 -7.39 6.52
C ASP A 161 2.57 -8.01 6.88
N VAL A 162 1.58 -7.81 6.02
CA VAL A 162 0.21 -8.31 6.22
C VAL A 162 0.01 -9.63 5.49
N ARG A 163 -0.57 -10.62 6.17
CA ARG A 163 -1.04 -11.89 5.59
C ARG A 163 -2.48 -12.14 5.97
N LEU A 164 -3.27 -12.72 5.07
CA LEU A 164 -4.61 -13.18 5.38
C LEU A 164 -4.53 -14.40 6.30
N VAL A 165 -5.34 -14.43 7.36
CA VAL A 165 -5.56 -15.64 8.14
C VAL A 165 -6.93 -16.21 7.81
N ARG A 166 -7.00 -17.50 7.52
CA ARG A 166 -8.31 -18.17 7.44
C ARG A 166 -8.87 -18.26 8.85
N GLY A 167 -10.14 -17.90 9.02
CA GLY A 167 -10.87 -18.28 10.22
C GLY A 167 -10.82 -19.81 10.33
N ARG A 168 -10.39 -20.34 11.49
CA ARG A 168 -10.69 -21.73 11.82
C ARG A 168 -12.23 -21.82 11.84
N SER A 169 -12.79 -22.50 10.84
CA SER A 169 -14.19 -22.93 10.84
C SER A 169 -14.44 -23.89 11.98
#